data_AF-G7EGW0-F1
#
_entry.id   AF-G7EGW0-F1
#
_cell.length_a   1.000
_cell.length_b   1.000
_cell.length_c   1.000
_cell.angle_alpha   90.00
_cell.angle_beta   90.00
_cell.angle_gamma   90.00
#
_symmetry.space_group_name_H-M   'P 1'
#
loop_
_entity.id
_entity.type
_entity.pdbx_description
1 polymer ?
#
loop_
_entity_poly.entity_id
_entity_poly.type
_entity_poly.pdbx_seq_one_letter_code
_entity_poly.pdbx_strand_id
1 'polypeptide(L)'
;MNYRLFKYERETEQQSYLFQDKYFQVNFLSGWHTYFAEAPANMAFLTPDDYNAFLVSLADYPRFNQENINLMKEGIELGYTHYCKTFENYSQSINAHIVKQPENSALYEPFTRIPNTFTAEQKATYQNKAKPN
;
A
#
# COMPACT_ATOMS: atom_id res chain seq x y z
N MET A 1 1.48 19.54 -17.86
CA MET A 1 2.65 18.67 -18.08
C MET A 1 3.22 18.94 -19.46
N ASN A 2 4.53 19.13 -19.63
CA ASN A 2 5.17 19.34 -20.96
C ASN A 2 5.55 17.99 -21.57
N TYR A 3 5.38 17.81 -22.90
CA TYR A 3 5.71 16.56 -23.60
C TYR A 3 7.15 16.08 -23.35
N ARG A 4 8.12 17.00 -23.29
CA ARG A 4 9.53 16.66 -23.02
C ARG A 4 9.71 16.06 -21.64
N LEU A 5 9.05 16.62 -20.63
CA LEU A 5 9.11 16.12 -19.26
C LEU A 5 8.45 14.74 -19.15
N PHE A 6 7.26 14.56 -19.73
CA PHE A 6 6.59 13.26 -19.73
C PHE A 6 7.44 12.17 -20.41
N LYS A 7 8.04 12.48 -21.56
CA LYS A 7 8.93 11.55 -22.25
C LYS A 7 10.13 11.16 -21.38
N TYR A 8 10.79 12.16 -20.79
CA TYR A 8 11.91 11.94 -19.89
C TYR A 8 11.54 11.04 -18.69
N GLU A 9 10.39 11.28 -18.05
CA GLU A 9 9.91 10.47 -16.91
C GLU A 9 9.72 9.00 -17.31
N ARG A 10 9.06 8.73 -18.43
CA ARG A 10 8.80 7.35 -18.90
C ARG A 10 10.09 6.62 -19.29
N GLU A 11 11.00 7.30 -19.99
CA GLU A 11 12.30 6.73 -20.35
C GLU A 11 13.15 6.45 -19.10
N THR A 12 13.17 7.37 -18.12
CA THR A 12 13.89 7.19 -16.86
C THR A 12 13.32 6.04 -16.03
N GLU A 13 12.00 5.94 -15.93
CA GLU A 13 11.31 4.84 -15.25
C GLU A 13 11.66 3.49 -15.90
N GLN A 14 11.62 3.40 -17.23
CA GLN A 14 12.02 2.19 -17.95
C GLN A 14 13.47 1.78 -17.63
N GLN A 15 14.40 2.73 -17.62
CA GLN A 15 15.80 2.45 -17.29
C GLN A 15 15.97 2.03 -15.84
N SER A 16 15.18 2.57 -14.90
CA SER A 16 15.27 2.23 -13.47
C SER A 16 15.08 0.74 -13.19
N TYR A 17 14.31 0.02 -14.03
CA TYR A 17 14.08 -1.42 -13.87
C TYR A 17 15.33 -2.28 -14.08
N LEU A 18 16.38 -1.73 -14.69
CA LEU A 18 17.67 -2.41 -14.86
C LEU A 18 18.54 -2.34 -13.59
N PHE A 19 18.16 -1.52 -12.61
CA PHE A 19 18.91 -1.32 -11.37
C PHE A 19 18.35 -2.16 -10.22
N GLN A 20 19.17 -2.25 -9.17
CA GLN A 20 18.97 -3.12 -8.01
C GLN A 20 18.04 -2.53 -6.95
N ASP A 21 17.53 -1.31 -7.15
CA ASP A 21 16.64 -0.61 -6.21
C ASP A 21 15.39 -1.44 -5.84
N LYS A 22 14.93 -2.31 -6.75
CA LYS A 22 13.86 -3.29 -6.51
C LYS A 22 14.12 -4.22 -5.31
N TYR A 23 15.35 -4.36 -4.83
CA TYR A 23 15.73 -5.16 -3.67
C TYR A 23 15.74 -4.36 -2.35
N PHE A 24 15.68 -3.02 -2.41
CA PHE A 24 15.78 -2.12 -1.26
C PHE A 24 14.45 -1.40 -0.97
N GLN A 25 13.39 -2.19 -0.79
CA GLN A 25 12.01 -1.70 -0.82
C GLN A 25 11.49 -1.13 0.51
N VAL A 26 12.21 -1.29 1.62
CA VAL A 26 11.85 -0.69 2.93
C VAL A 26 13.06 -0.15 3.68
N ASN A 27 12.80 0.87 4.48
CA ASN A 27 13.65 1.36 5.54
C ASN A 27 12.79 1.74 6.77
N PHE A 28 13.39 2.33 7.81
CA PHE A 28 12.69 2.71 9.04
C PHE A 28 11.62 3.80 8.87
N LEU A 29 11.70 4.62 7.81
CA LEU A 29 10.75 5.70 7.54
C LEU A 29 9.63 5.27 6.60
N SER A 30 9.95 4.47 5.60
CA SER A 30 9.03 4.20 4.48
C SER A 30 9.25 2.82 3.87
N GLY A 31 8.17 2.25 3.34
CA GLY A 31 8.21 1.08 2.47
C GLY A 31 6.86 0.84 1.82
N TRP A 32 6.75 -0.22 1.01
CA TRP A 32 5.47 -0.53 0.34
C TRP A 32 4.28 -0.63 1.31
N HIS A 33 4.50 -1.14 2.52
CA HIS A 33 3.47 -1.31 3.54
C HIS A 33 2.98 0.03 4.12
N THR A 34 3.88 1.02 4.32
CA THR A 34 3.47 2.35 4.79
C THR A 34 2.69 3.07 3.69
N TYR A 35 3.18 3.03 2.45
CA TYR A 35 2.47 3.62 1.31
C TYR A 35 1.08 3.01 1.11
N PHE A 36 0.94 1.69 1.24
CA PHE A 36 -0.36 1.03 1.15
C PHE A 36 -1.31 1.45 2.28
N ALA A 37 -0.81 1.54 3.52
CA ALA A 37 -1.60 1.95 4.67
C ALA A 37 -2.06 3.42 4.60
N GLU A 38 -1.26 4.29 3.98
CA GLU A 38 -1.52 5.72 3.82
C GLU A 38 -2.33 6.06 2.56
N ALA A 39 -2.31 5.19 1.54
CA ALA A 39 -2.99 5.40 0.27
C ALA A 39 -4.45 5.88 0.41
N PRO A 40 -5.29 5.34 1.32
CA PRO A 40 -6.68 5.76 1.43
C PRO A 40 -6.86 7.23 1.80
N ALA A 41 -5.87 7.87 2.42
CA ALA A 41 -5.93 9.30 2.73
C ALA A 41 -5.89 10.18 1.45
N ASN A 42 -5.43 9.63 0.33
CA ASN A 42 -5.28 10.32 -0.96
C ASN A 42 -6.25 9.82 -2.03
N MET A 43 -7.18 8.93 -1.69
CA MET A 43 -8.15 8.36 -2.63
C MET A 43 -9.53 9.02 -2.49
N ALA A 44 -10.30 9.03 -3.58
CA ALA A 44 -11.71 9.39 -3.54
C ALA A 44 -12.53 8.22 -2.99
N PHE A 45 -13.55 8.51 -2.19
CA PHE A 45 -14.52 7.55 -1.67
C PHE A 45 -15.93 8.13 -1.80
N LEU A 46 -16.31 8.43 -3.04
CA LEU A 46 -17.52 9.18 -3.36
C LEU A 46 -18.57 8.31 -4.05
N THR A 47 -18.14 7.23 -4.70
CA THR A 47 -18.97 6.35 -5.52
C THR A 47 -18.81 4.89 -5.11
N PRO A 48 -19.81 4.03 -5.40
CA PRO A 48 -19.70 2.58 -5.22
C PRO A 48 -18.43 1.96 -5.82
N ASP A 49 -17.99 2.48 -6.98
CA ASP A 49 -16.83 1.97 -7.69
C ASP A 49 -15.51 2.25 -6.96
N ASP A 50 -15.40 3.40 -6.28
CA ASP A 50 -14.24 3.73 -5.44
C ASP A 50 -14.04 2.68 -4.34
N TYR A 51 -15.13 2.34 -3.63
CA TYR A 51 -15.11 1.33 -2.57
C TYR A 51 -14.81 -0.07 -3.12
N ASN A 52 -15.41 -0.43 -4.26
CA ASN A 52 -15.15 -1.72 -4.90
C ASN A 52 -13.68 -1.86 -5.33
N ALA A 53 -13.10 -0.83 -5.94
CA ALA A 53 -11.69 -0.82 -6.34
C ALA A 53 -10.75 -0.92 -5.13
N PHE A 54 -11.07 -0.24 -4.04
CA PHE A 54 -10.28 -0.33 -2.82
C PHE A 54 -10.39 -1.72 -2.17
N LEU A 55 -11.57 -2.32 -2.13
CA LEU A 55 -11.76 -3.70 -1.63
C LEU A 55 -10.98 -4.74 -2.44
N VAL A 56 -10.89 -4.57 -3.76
CA VAL A 56 -10.00 -5.41 -4.60
C VAL A 56 -8.55 -5.27 -4.18
N SER A 57 -8.09 -4.04 -3.93
CA SER A 57 -6.72 -3.77 -3.47
C SER A 57 -6.44 -4.38 -2.10
N LEU A 58 -7.39 -4.30 -1.15
CA LEU A 58 -7.28 -4.93 0.17
C LEU A 58 -7.20 -6.46 0.06
N ALA A 59 -8.03 -7.07 -0.78
CA ALA A 59 -8.04 -8.52 -0.98
C ALA A 59 -6.74 -9.04 -1.62
N ASP A 60 -6.11 -8.25 -2.48
CA ASP A 60 -4.88 -8.60 -3.19
C ASP A 60 -3.59 -8.29 -2.39
N TYR A 61 -3.70 -7.50 -1.31
CA TYR A 61 -2.56 -7.10 -0.49
C TYR A 61 -1.67 -8.26 0.00
N PRO A 62 -2.19 -9.44 0.41
CA PRO A 62 -1.33 -10.57 0.79
C PRO A 62 -0.38 -11.00 -0.33
N ARG A 63 -0.84 -11.06 -1.59
CA ARG A 63 -0.01 -11.38 -2.75
C ARG A 63 1.03 -10.28 -2.97
N PHE A 64 0.59 -9.02 -3.02
CA PHE A 64 1.46 -7.86 -3.22
C PHE A 64 2.56 -7.77 -2.14
N ASN A 65 2.21 -7.97 -0.88
CA ASN A 65 3.16 -7.98 0.23
C ASN A 65 4.18 -9.11 0.08
N GLN A 66 3.73 -10.31 -0.31
CA GLN A 66 4.63 -11.44 -0.51
C GLN A 66 5.61 -11.23 -1.67
N GLU A 67 5.18 -10.60 -2.76
CA GLU A 67 6.03 -10.29 -3.91
C GLU A 67 7.16 -9.33 -3.53
N ASN A 68 6.87 -8.30 -2.74
CA ASN A 68 7.90 -7.37 -2.25
C ASN A 68 8.90 -8.05 -1.31
N ILE A 69 8.42 -8.94 -0.43
CA ILE A 69 9.29 -9.77 0.43
C ILE A 69 10.16 -10.69 -0.44
N ASN A 70 9.62 -11.27 -1.51
CA ASN A 70 10.37 -12.15 -2.41
C ASN A 70 11.49 -11.38 -3.13
N LEU A 71 11.24 -10.15 -3.59
CA LEU A 71 12.28 -9.29 -4.16
C LEU A 71 13.42 -9.07 -3.16
N MET A 72 13.10 -8.71 -1.91
CA MET A 72 14.15 -8.55 -0.88
C MET A 72 14.95 -9.83 -0.63
N LYS A 73 14.30 -11.01 -0.64
CA LYS A 73 14.99 -12.30 -0.52
C LYS A 73 15.91 -12.58 -1.70
N GLU A 74 15.45 -12.35 -2.92
CA GLU A 74 16.27 -12.46 -4.14
C GLU A 74 17.49 -11.54 -4.07
N GLY A 75 17.30 -10.30 -3.57
CA GLY A 75 18.38 -9.37 -3.31
C GLY A 75 19.46 -9.96 -2.38
N ILE A 76 19.04 -10.54 -1.26
CA ILE A 76 19.94 -11.22 -0.31
C ILE A 76 20.71 -12.35 -1.00
N GLU A 77 20.04 -13.19 -1.80
CA GLU A 77 20.67 -14.30 -2.54
C GLU A 77 21.72 -13.80 -3.55
N LEU A 78 21.47 -12.65 -4.17
CA LEU A 78 22.38 -12.01 -5.14
C LEU A 78 23.48 -11.14 -4.48
N GLY A 79 23.51 -11.05 -3.15
CA GLY A 79 24.49 -10.27 -2.39
C GLY A 79 24.13 -8.79 -2.18
N TYR A 80 22.92 -8.38 -2.54
CA TYR A 80 22.37 -7.04 -2.30
C TYR A 80 21.63 -7.02 -0.95
N THR A 81 22.32 -6.49 0.08
CA THR A 81 21.75 -6.39 1.43
C THR A 81 21.71 -4.95 1.90
N HIS A 82 20.66 -4.58 2.64
CA HIS A 82 20.46 -3.23 3.11
C HIS A 82 21.41 -2.90 4.27
N TYR A 83 21.83 -1.64 4.38
CA TYR A 83 22.60 -1.19 5.55
C TYR A 83 21.75 -1.32 6.84
N CYS A 84 22.23 -2.06 7.83
CA CYS A 84 21.41 -2.43 9.00
C CYS A 84 20.88 -1.25 9.80
N LYS A 85 21.58 -0.10 9.85
CA LYS A 85 21.11 1.08 10.58
C LYS A 85 19.82 1.67 10.03
N THR A 86 19.54 1.47 8.75
CA THR A 86 18.28 1.95 8.16
C THR A 86 17.08 1.12 8.58
N PHE A 87 17.27 0.01 9.30
CA PHE A 87 16.21 -0.83 9.86
C PHE A 87 16.06 -0.67 11.37
N GLU A 88 16.92 0.14 12.02
CA GLU A 88 16.74 0.44 13.43
C GLU A 88 15.34 1.06 13.64
N ASN A 89 14.60 0.49 14.58
CA ASN A 89 13.21 0.86 14.89
C ASN A 89 12.17 0.59 13.80
N TYR A 90 12.50 -0.13 12.72
CA TYR A 90 11.51 -0.55 11.72
C TYR A 90 10.30 -1.28 12.32
N SER A 91 10.50 -2.05 13.39
CA SER A 91 9.40 -2.74 14.08
C SER A 91 8.32 -1.78 14.60
N GLN A 92 8.67 -0.53 14.91
CA GLN A 92 7.71 0.47 15.41
C GLN A 92 6.74 0.90 14.31
N SER A 93 7.23 1.14 13.09
CA SER A 93 6.38 1.56 11.97
C SER A 93 5.43 0.43 11.55
N ILE A 94 5.92 -0.80 11.40
CA ILE A 94 5.08 -1.93 11.00
C ILE A 94 4.05 -2.30 12.08
N ASN A 95 4.40 -2.22 13.37
CA ASN A 95 3.48 -2.56 14.46
C ASN A 95 2.26 -1.63 14.52
N ALA A 96 2.39 -0.37 14.07
CA ALA A 96 1.25 0.56 13.98
C ALA A 96 0.15 0.06 13.03
N HIS A 97 0.49 -0.83 12.09
CA HIS A 97 -0.44 -1.38 11.11
C HIS A 97 -0.98 -2.78 11.51
N ILE A 98 -0.48 -3.38 12.59
CA ILE A 98 -0.89 -4.70 13.06
C ILE A 98 -1.91 -4.52 14.20
N VAL A 99 -3.19 -4.55 13.85
CA VAL A 99 -4.31 -4.34 14.78
C VAL A 99 -5.17 -5.59 14.93
N LYS A 100 -5.80 -5.75 16.11
CA LYS A 100 -6.68 -6.89 16.39
C LYS A 100 -8.05 -6.78 15.72
N GLN A 101 -8.54 -5.56 15.55
CA GLN A 101 -9.85 -5.26 14.98
C GLN A 101 -9.66 -4.41 13.73
N PRO A 102 -10.31 -4.74 12.61
CA PRO A 102 -10.23 -3.97 11.37
C PRO A 102 -10.52 -2.50 11.58
N GLU A 103 -11.48 -2.17 12.45
CA GLU A 103 -11.93 -0.82 12.75
C GLU A 103 -10.84 0.07 13.36
N ASN A 104 -9.78 -0.52 13.92
CA ASN A 104 -8.63 0.21 14.45
C ASN A 104 -7.53 0.42 13.39
N SER A 105 -7.70 -0.09 12.16
CA SER A 105 -6.73 0.06 11.09
C SER A 105 -6.95 1.36 10.33
N ALA A 106 -5.86 2.02 9.93
CA ALA A 106 -5.91 3.14 8.99
C ALA A 106 -6.57 2.75 7.66
N LEU A 107 -6.48 1.48 7.25
CA LEU A 107 -7.14 0.95 6.06
C LEU A 107 -8.66 0.89 6.16
N TYR A 108 -9.23 0.93 7.38
CA TYR A 108 -10.67 0.92 7.59
C TYR A 108 -11.29 2.33 7.60
N GLU A 109 -10.47 3.37 7.74
CA GLU A 109 -10.91 4.76 7.88
C GLU A 109 -11.94 5.18 6.81
N PRO A 110 -11.80 4.85 5.51
CA PRO A 110 -12.78 5.24 4.49
C PRO A 110 -14.21 4.73 4.74
N PHE A 111 -14.36 3.60 5.42
CA PHE A 111 -15.65 2.98 5.73
C PHE A 111 -16.35 3.62 6.94
N THR A 112 -15.66 4.51 7.65
CA THR A 112 -16.22 5.29 8.77
C THR A 112 -16.92 6.57 8.31
N ARG A 113 -16.58 7.06 7.11
CA ARG A 113 -17.02 8.36 6.56
C ARG A 113 -17.76 8.23 5.23
N ILE A 114 -18.51 7.13 5.04
CA ILE A 114 -19.27 6.89 3.80
C ILE A 114 -20.31 8.00 3.57
N PRO A 115 -20.28 8.71 2.42
CA PRO A 115 -21.14 9.85 2.15
C PRO A 115 -22.63 9.56 2.33
N ASN A 116 -23.41 10.60 2.61
CA ASN A 116 -24.87 10.50 2.78
C ASN A 116 -25.64 10.26 1.47
N THR A 117 -24.96 10.26 0.33
CA THR A 117 -25.51 9.83 -0.95
C THR A 117 -25.76 8.31 -1.00
N PHE A 118 -25.15 7.53 -0.10
CA PHE A 118 -25.37 6.09 0.02
C PHE A 118 -26.54 5.79 0.97
N THR A 119 -27.33 4.77 0.63
CA THR A 119 -28.38 4.24 1.52
C THR A 119 -27.76 3.55 2.73
N ALA A 120 -28.53 3.40 3.82
CA ALA A 120 -28.08 2.68 5.00
C ALA A 120 -27.64 1.24 4.69
N GLU A 121 -28.34 0.56 3.77
CA GLU A 121 -28.01 -0.79 3.32
C GLU A 121 -26.67 -0.84 2.57
N GLN A 122 -26.41 0.14 1.70
CA GLN A 122 -25.14 0.23 0.99
C GLN A 122 -23.98 0.49 1.96
N LYS A 123 -24.16 1.39 2.93
CA LYS A 123 -23.15 1.68 3.96
C LYS A 123 -22.80 0.40 4.75
N ALA A 124 -23.81 -0.31 5.23
CA ALA A 124 -23.62 -1.57 5.95
C ALA A 124 -22.92 -2.64 5.10
N THR A 125 -23.27 -2.72 3.81
CA THR A 125 -22.62 -3.65 2.87
C THR A 125 -21.12 -3.42 2.78
N TYR A 126 -20.68 -2.17 2.58
CA TYR A 126 -19.25 -1.86 2.46
C TYR A 126 -18.49 -2.01 3.77
N GLN A 127 -19.09 -1.62 4.91
CA GLN A 127 -18.50 -1.83 6.22
C GLN A 127 -18.32 -3.31 6.54
N ASN A 128 -19.26 -4.17 6.14
CA ASN A 128 -19.12 -5.62 6.34
C ASN A 128 -18.05 -6.22 5.43
N LYS A 129 -17.99 -5.81 4.15
CA LYS A 129 -16.97 -6.29 3.21
C LYS A 129 -15.54 -5.87 3.59
N ALA A 130 -15.39 -4.77 4.32
CA ALA A 130 -14.10 -4.27 4.78
C ALA A 130 -13.51 -5.07 5.95
N LYS A 131 -14.28 -5.95 6.57
CA LYS A 131 -13.80 -6.84 7.63
C LYS A 131 -13.32 -8.14 7.01
N PRO A 132 -12.13 -8.65 7.38
CA PRO A 132 -11.67 -9.95 6.91
C PRO A 132 -12.62 -11.04 7.39
N ASN A 133 -12.85 -12.03 6.52
CA ASN A 133 -13.62 -13.24 6.83
C ASN A 133 -12.89 -14.13 7.84
#